data_AF-A0AAJ4AA28-F1
#
_entry.id   AF-A0AAJ4AA28-F1
#
_cell.length_a   1.000
_cell.length_b   1.000
_cell.length_c   1.000
_cell.angle_alpha   90.00
_cell.angle_beta   90.00
_cell.angle_gamma   90.00
#
_symmetry.space_group_name_H-M   'P 1'
#
loop_
_entity.id
_entity.type
_entity.pdbx_description
1 polymer ?
#
loop_
_entity_poly.entity_id
_entity_poly.type
_entity_poly.pdbx_seq_one_letter_code
_entity_poly.pdbx_strand_id
1 'polypeptide(L)' 'MYAIEFEADIKNGMVKIPSEYTQLEDSHARILVMVSDQASLAIEESSLDFSNVDIQAFKEKDAVVMQREMRDEW' A
#
# COMPACT_ATOMS: atom_id res chain seq x y z
N MET A 1 -14.81 20.71 -0.71
CA MET A 1 -14.16 19.50 -0.16
C MET A 1 -13.95 19.77 1.32
N TYR A 2 -14.39 18.88 2.21
CA TYR A 2 -14.28 19.06 3.65
C TYR A 2 -13.85 17.73 4.29
N ALA A 3 -13.20 17.80 5.46
CA ALA A 3 -12.80 16.64 6.23
C ALA A 3 -13.66 16.54 7.49
N ILE A 4 -13.91 15.32 7.94
CA ILE A 4 -14.57 15.03 9.21
C ILE A 4 -13.54 14.32 10.07
N GLU A 5 -13.31 14.86 11.27
CA GLU A 5 -12.51 14.24 12.31
C GLU A 5 -13.45 13.72 13.39
N PHE A 6 -13.26 12.48 13.81
CA PHE A 6 -14.00 11.87 14.91
C PHE A 6 -13.10 10.93 15.70
N GLU A 7 -13.44 10.73 16.96
CA GLU A 7 -12.75 9.80 17.85
C GLU A 7 -13.58 8.51 17.98
N ALA A 8 -12.95 7.35 17.79
CA ALA A 8 -13.59 6.06 17.92
C ALA A 8 -12.59 4.99 18.36
N ASP A 9 -13.05 4.06 19.20
CA ASP A 9 -12.26 2.90 19.58
C ASP A 9 -12.09 1.94 18.40
N ILE A 10 -10.87 1.43 18.20
CA ILE A 10 -10.63 0.27 17.37
C ILE A 10 -10.93 -0.99 18.20
N LYS A 11 -11.96 -1.74 17.83
CA LYS A 11 -12.32 -3.01 18.49
C LYS A 11 -12.19 -4.16 17.52
N ASN A 12 -11.36 -5.15 17.86
CA ASN A 12 -11.04 -6.30 17.00
C ASN A 12 -10.59 -5.89 15.59
N GLY A 13 -9.77 -4.84 15.49
CA GLY A 13 -9.29 -4.31 14.20
C GLY A 13 -10.34 -3.55 13.37
N MET A 14 -11.53 -3.30 13.90
CA MET A 14 -12.60 -2.58 13.22
C MET A 14 -12.86 -1.22 13.88
N VAL A 15 -12.90 -0.17 13.05
CA VAL A 15 -13.45 1.15 13.40
C VAL A 15 -14.84 1.26 12.79
N LYS A 16 -15.82 1.63 13.61
CA LYS A 16 -17.18 1.92 13.13
C LYS A 16 -17.35 3.42 12.97
N ILE A 17 -17.87 3.85 11.83
CA ILE A 17 -18.26 5.24 11.60
C ILE A 17 -19.42 5.56 12.57
N PRO A 18 -19.32 6.64 13.37
CA PRO A 18 -20.40 7.07 14.25
C PRO A 18 -21.72 7.30 13.49
N SER A 19 -22.84 7.02 14.14
CA SER A 19 -24.17 7.08 13.52
C SER A 19 -24.54 8.46 13.00
N GLU A 20 -24.00 9.54 13.59
CA GLU A 20 -24.21 10.91 13.09
C GLU A 20 -23.64 11.14 11.67
N TYR A 21 -22.78 10.25 11.18
CA TYR A 21 -22.17 10.31 9.86
C TYR A 21 -22.66 9.18 8.94
N THR A 22 -23.87 8.65 9.15
CA THR A 22 -24.48 7.57 8.33
C THR A 22 -24.49 7.89 6.83
N GLN A 23 -24.53 9.17 6.46
CA GLN A 23 -24.40 9.62 5.07
C GLN A 23 -23.06 9.25 4.38
N LEU A 24 -22.06 8.74 5.12
CA LEU A 24 -20.75 8.30 4.59
C LEU A 24 -20.68 6.80 4.26
N GLU A 25 -21.77 6.04 4.46
CA GLU A 25 -21.78 4.56 4.40
C GLU A 25 -21.24 3.98 3.07
N ASP A 26 -21.54 4.62 1.93
CA ASP A 26 -21.07 4.20 0.59
C ASP A 26 -20.12 5.23 -0.05
N SER A 27 -19.12 5.71 0.71
CA SER A 27 -18.20 6.76 0.24
C SER A 27 -16.72 6.36 0.29
N HIS A 28 -15.91 6.94 -0.61
CA HIS A 28 -14.46 6.79 -0.55
C HIS A 28 -13.88 7.62 0.60
N ALA A 29 -13.19 6.96 1.53
CA ALA A 29 -12.61 7.59 2.71
C ALA A 29 -11.09 7.40 2.76
N ARG A 30 -10.37 8.45 3.18
CA ARG A 30 -8.95 8.37 3.59
C ARG A 30 -8.90 8.42 5.11
N ILE A 31 -8.33 7.39 5.72
CA ILE A 31 -8.26 7.25 7.18
C ILE A 31 -6.83 7.55 7.64
N LEU A 32 -6.69 8.39 8.65
CA LEU A 32 -5.45 8.56 9.41
C LEU A 32 -5.66 7.96 10.80
N VAL A 33 -4.78 7.06 11.21
CA VAL A 33 -4.84 6.42 12.53
C VAL A 33 -3.64 6.87 13.33
N MET A 34 -3.88 7.46 14.50
CA MET A 34 -2.82 7.74 15.46
C MET A 34 -2.58 6.49 16.29
N VAL A 35 -1.35 5.99 16.26
CA VAL A 35 -0.90 4.88 17.09
C VAL A 35 0.15 5.38 18.08
N SER A 36 0.24 4.76 19.26
CA SER A 36 1.34 5.01 20.18
C SER A 36 2.62 4.35 19.65
N ASP A 37 3.79 4.89 20.03
CA ASP A 37 5.10 4.35 19.64
C ASP A 37 5.31 2.86 20.04
N GLN A 38 4.49 2.35 20.96
CA GLN A 38 4.52 0.94 21.38
C GLN A 38 3.68 0.04 20.47
N ALA A 39 2.74 0.61 19.71
CA ALA A 39 1.83 -0.09 18.82
C ALA A 39 2.29 -0.08 17.35
N SER A 40 3.41 0.57 17.03
CA SER A 40 4.14 0.33 15.78
C SER A 40 4.76 -1.06 15.83
N LEU A 41 3.92 -2.09 15.76
CA LEU A 41 4.36 -3.38 15.25
C LEU A 41 4.84 -3.08 13.84
N ALA A 42 6.13 -3.26 13.64
CA ALA A 42 6.77 -3.19 12.34
C ALA A 42 5.80 -3.82 11.33
N ILE A 43 5.32 -3.01 10.39
CA ILE A 43 5.00 -3.57 9.09
C ILE A 43 6.37 -4.08 8.66
N GLU A 44 6.63 -5.36 8.92
CA GLU A 44 7.79 -6.01 8.32
C GLU A 44 7.60 -5.75 6.84
N GLU A 45 8.43 -4.87 6.28
CA GLU A 45 8.55 -4.76 4.84
C GLU A 45 8.84 -6.18 4.40
N SER A 46 7.80 -6.85 3.90
CA SER A 46 7.95 -8.23 3.46
C SER A 46 8.96 -8.16 2.34
N SER A 47 10.16 -8.66 2.62
CA SER A 47 11.21 -8.73 1.62
C SER A 47 10.60 -9.45 0.44
N LEU A 48 10.50 -8.76 -0.71
CA LEU A 48 9.93 -9.35 -1.91
C LEU A 48 10.78 -10.56 -2.28
N ASP A 49 10.24 -11.76 -2.08
CA ASP A 49 10.91 -13.02 -2.40
C ASP A 49 10.66 -13.36 -3.87
N PHE A 50 11.67 -13.14 -4.69
CA PHE A 50 11.66 -13.50 -6.11
C PHE A 50 12.32 -14.86 -6.39
N SER A 51 12.66 -15.65 -5.36
CA SER A 51 13.39 -16.93 -5.53
C SER A 51 12.65 -17.95 -6.38
N ASN A 52 11.32 -17.83 -6.49
CA ASN A 52 10.46 -18.73 -7.27
C ASN A 52 9.94 -18.09 -8.58
N VAL A 53 10.48 -16.94 -8.99
CA VAL A 53 10.04 -16.25 -10.20
C VAL A 53 11.01 -16.53 -11.34
N ASP A 54 10.54 -17.24 -12.37
CA ASP A 54 11.29 -17.43 -13.62
C ASP A 54 10.92 -16.32 -14.63
N ILE A 55 11.80 -15.33 -14.77
CA ILE A 55 11.61 -14.18 -15.66
C ILE A 55 11.98 -14.60 -17.10
N GLN A 56 10.97 -14.83 -17.94
CA GLN A 56 11.18 -15.23 -19.35
C GLN A 56 11.58 -14.07 -20.28
N ALA A 57 11.37 -12.81 -19.85
CA ALA A 57 11.45 -11.63 -20.71
C ALA A 57 12.81 -11.41 -21.40
N PHE A 58 13.87 -12.08 -20.93
CA PHE A 58 15.23 -11.94 -21.45
C PHE A 58 15.94 -13.27 -21.69
N LYS A 59 15.25 -14.43 -21.67
CA LYS A 59 15.92 -15.75 -21.80
C LYS A 59 16.73 -15.92 -23.08
N GLU A 60 16.35 -15.22 -24.15
CA GLU A 60 16.96 -15.35 -25.47
C GLU A 60 17.80 -14.14 -25.90
N LYS A 61 17.95 -13.14 -25.02
CA LYS A 61 18.65 -11.88 -25.33
C LYS A 61 19.59 -11.50 -24.19
N ASP A 62 20.78 -11.02 -24.54
CA ASP A 62 21.69 -10.46 -23.54
C ASP A 62 21.04 -9.21 -22.91
N ALA A 63 20.76 -9.31 -21.61
CA ALA A 63 20.10 -8.25 -20.85
C ALA A 63 20.90 -6.93 -20.89
N VAL A 64 22.23 -6.98 -20.97
CA VAL A 64 23.10 -5.80 -21.02
C VAL A 64 23.01 -5.12 -22.39
N VAL A 65 22.87 -5.91 -23.46
CA VAL A 65 22.71 -5.36 -24.82
C VAL A 65 21.36 -4.66 -24.95
N MET A 66 20.28 -5.28 -24.46
CA MET A 66 18.94 -4.69 -24.50
C MET A 66 18.85 -3.40 -23.66
N GLN A 67 19.49 -3.35 -22.49
CA GLN A 67 19.56 -2.12 -21.69
C GLN A 67 20.31 -0.98 -22.40
N ARG A 68 21.35 -1.30 -23.18
CA ARG A 68 22.10 -0.30 -23.96
C ARG A 68 21.27 0.25 -25.11
N GLU A 69 20.58 -0.62 -25.84
CA GLU A 69 19.65 -0.21 -26.91
C GLU A 69 18.58 0.76 -26.38
N MET A 70 17.91 0.42 -25.26
CA MET A 70 16.88 1.28 -24.66
C MET A 70 17.42 2.62 -24.16
N ARG A 71 18.68 2.68 -23.68
CA ARG A 71 19.30 3.92 -23.20
C ARG A 71 19.70 4.84 -24.34
N ASP A 72 20.18 4.25 -25.44
CA ASP A 72 20.71 5.01 -26.58
C ASP A 72 19.58 5.46 -27.54
N GLU A 73 18.32 5.05 -27.28
CA GLU A 73 17.09 5.53 -27.95
C GLU A 73 16.44 6.76 -27.28
N TRP A 74 17.02 7.29 -26.19
CA TRP A 74 16.57 8.51 -25.49
C TRP A 74 17.50 9.71 -25.67
#